data_AF-A0A0G0N0B4-F1
#
_entry.id   AF-A0A0G0N0B4-F1
#
_cell.length_a   1.000
_cell.length_b   1.000
_cell.length_c   1.000
_cell.angle_alpha   90.00
_cell.angle_beta   90.00
_cell.angle_gamma   90.00
#
_symmetry.space_group_name_H-M   'P 1'
#
loop_
_entity.id
_entity.type
_entity.pdbx_description
1 polymer ?
#
loop_
_entity_poly.entity_id
_entity_poly.type
_entity_poly.pdbx_seq_one_letter_code
_entity_poly.pdbx_strand_id
1 'polypeptide(L)'
;MKIGRFIFALILMISVSGCTKLKWLDQRVGEIFFDGTNTETNSQETESTTKSKNNSFNVAPPGAEDLTTEQKEKIEKWLTDNNLNRYGDAMDTFYTDGTPLFDEVSGKSIERFEYILKKTPDILEKIGE
;
A
#
# COMPACT_ATOMS: atom_id res chain seq x y z
N MET A 1 -40.18 55.64 8.65
CA MET A 1 -40.07 55.17 7.24
C MET A 1 -39.20 53.93 7.25
N LYS A 2 -39.84 52.76 7.23
CA LYS A 2 -40.00 51.84 6.09
C LYS A 2 -38.85 50.83 5.99
N ILE A 3 -39.16 49.63 6.49
CA ILE A 3 -38.55 48.35 6.19
C ILE A 3 -38.17 48.30 4.70
N GLY A 4 -36.88 48.01 4.44
CA GLY A 4 -36.37 47.59 3.14
C GLY A 4 -35.93 46.13 3.24
N ARG A 5 -36.90 45.23 3.33
CA ARG A 5 -36.73 43.84 2.91
C ARG A 5 -36.76 43.83 1.38
N PHE A 6 -36.05 42.86 0.79
CA PHE A 6 -36.05 42.41 -0.61
C PHE A 6 -34.84 42.81 -1.47
N ILE A 7 -34.44 41.81 -2.27
CA ILE A 7 -33.48 41.83 -3.38
C ILE A 7 -32.03 41.74 -2.91
N PHE A 8 -31.48 40.55 -2.68
CA PHE A 8 -30.83 39.80 -3.76
C PHE A 8 -30.81 38.29 -3.45
N ALA A 9 -31.96 37.64 -3.61
CA ALA A 9 -32.00 36.20 -3.85
C ALA A 9 -31.67 35.98 -5.33
N LEU A 10 -30.37 35.87 -5.67
CA LEU A 10 -29.90 35.35 -6.96
C LEU A 10 -28.41 34.95 -6.91
N ILE A 11 -28.02 34.10 -5.94
CA ILE A 11 -26.88 33.21 -6.16
C ILE A 11 -27.47 31.83 -6.38
N LEU A 12 -27.79 31.64 -7.65
CA LEU A 12 -28.33 30.45 -8.27
C LEU A 12 -27.23 29.38 -8.32
N MET A 13 -27.52 28.21 -7.74
CA MET A 13 -27.02 26.90 -8.18
C MET A 13 -25.50 26.79 -8.47
N ILE A 14 -24.70 26.56 -7.43
CA ILE A 14 -23.56 25.63 -7.58
C ILE A 14 -24.04 24.30 -7.01
N SER A 15 -24.59 23.47 -7.90
CA SER A 15 -24.91 22.09 -7.62
C SER A 15 -23.66 21.37 -7.11
N VAL A 16 -23.65 21.04 -5.82
CA VAL A 16 -22.75 20.04 -5.26
C VAL A 16 -23.28 18.67 -5.71
N SER A 17 -23.07 18.34 -6.98
CA SER A 17 -23.12 16.95 -7.46
C SER A 17 -21.71 16.39 -7.39
N GLY A 18 -21.28 16.06 -6.17
CA GLY A 18 -19.91 15.64 -5.91
C GLY A 18 -19.83 14.66 -4.76
N CYS A 19 -20.50 13.51 -4.91
CA CYS A 19 -20.08 12.19 -4.39
C CYS A 19 -21.21 11.18 -4.60
N THR A 20 -21.43 10.75 -5.85
CA THR A 20 -21.92 9.38 -6.03
C THR A 20 -20.72 8.46 -5.87
N LYS A 21 -20.82 7.56 -4.89
CA LYS A 21 -19.88 6.48 -4.66
C LYS A 21 -19.46 5.86 -5.99
N LEU A 22 -18.17 5.96 -6.36
CA LEU A 22 -17.60 5.13 -7.41
C LEU A 22 -17.50 3.69 -6.89
N LYS A 23 -18.65 3.00 -6.95
CA LYS A 23 -18.80 1.55 -6.80
C LYS A 23 -18.84 0.91 -8.21
N TRP A 24 -18.00 1.41 -9.12
CA TRP A 24 -17.94 1.03 -10.53
C TRP A 24 -16.50 1.20 -11.00
N LEU A 25 -15.60 0.30 -10.61
CA LEU A 25 -14.46 -0.02 -11.47
C LEU A 25 -13.96 -1.43 -11.16
N ASP A 26 -14.90 -2.36 -11.07
CA ASP A 26 -14.59 -3.79 -11.05
C ASP A 26 -15.56 -4.48 -12.01
N GLN A 27 -15.32 -4.31 -13.31
CA GLN A 27 -15.79 -5.19 -14.40
C GLN A 27 -15.47 -4.56 -15.76
N ARG A 28 -14.27 -4.83 -16.27
CA ARG A 28 -13.98 -5.17 -17.67
C ARG A 28 -12.47 -5.16 -17.92
N VAL A 29 -11.82 -6.27 -17.59
CA VAL A 29 -10.66 -6.77 -18.34
C VAL A 29 -10.69 -8.30 -18.22
N GLY A 30 -11.71 -8.88 -18.84
CA GLY A 30 -11.95 -10.31 -18.88
C GLY A 30 -12.63 -10.73 -20.17
N GLU A 31 -12.26 -10.13 -21.31
CA GLU A 31 -12.71 -10.55 -22.64
C GLU A 31 -11.68 -10.15 -23.71
N ILE A 32 -10.45 -10.68 -23.70
CA ILE A 32 -9.63 -10.70 -24.94
C ILE A 32 -8.78 -11.97 -25.12
N PHE A 33 -8.90 -12.99 -24.27
CA PHE A 33 -8.23 -14.27 -24.53
C PHE A 33 -9.07 -15.44 -24.01
N PHE A 34 -9.97 -15.94 -24.86
CA PHE A 34 -10.43 -17.31 -24.77
C PHE A 34 -10.74 -17.81 -26.18
N ASP A 35 -9.78 -18.54 -26.75
CA ASP A 35 -10.06 -19.50 -27.80
C ASP A 35 -9.53 -20.85 -27.33
N GLY A 36 -10.41 -21.86 -27.39
CA GLY A 36 -10.00 -23.26 -27.39
C GLY A 36 -9.81 -23.98 -26.05
N THR A 37 -10.85 -24.72 -25.67
CA THR A 37 -10.84 -26.07 -25.04
C THR A 37 -11.03 -26.20 -23.52
N ASN A 38 -12.29 -26.48 -23.18
CA ASN A 38 -12.79 -27.53 -22.28
C ASN A 38 -12.36 -27.55 -20.79
N THR A 39 -13.41 -27.37 -19.98
CA THR A 39 -13.94 -28.27 -18.92
C THR A 39 -13.98 -27.66 -17.52
N GLU A 40 -15.19 -27.21 -17.17
CA GLU A 40 -15.82 -27.16 -15.83
C GLU A 40 -15.07 -26.47 -14.68
N THR A 41 -15.29 -25.15 -14.60
CA THR A 41 -15.29 -24.41 -13.33
C THR A 41 -16.57 -24.76 -12.56
N ASN A 42 -16.44 -25.49 -11.44
CA ASN A 42 -17.40 -25.41 -10.35
C ASN A 42 -16.95 -24.32 -9.38
N SER A 43 -17.80 -23.31 -9.22
CA SER A 43 -17.68 -22.25 -8.24
C SER A 43 -17.81 -22.80 -6.82
N GLN A 44 -17.04 -22.28 -5.87
CA GLN A 44 -17.55 -21.60 -4.67
C GLN A 44 -16.45 -21.44 -3.61
N GLU A 45 -16.46 -20.24 -3.03
CA GLU A 45 -15.82 -19.81 -1.80
C GLU A 45 -15.51 -20.91 -0.79
N THR A 46 -14.35 -20.81 -0.13
CA THR A 46 -14.30 -20.83 1.34
C THR A 46 -12.91 -20.45 1.84
N GLU A 47 -12.93 -19.65 2.91
CA GLU A 47 -11.94 -19.53 3.98
C GLU A 47 -10.75 -20.52 3.94
N SER A 48 -9.55 -19.99 4.09
CA SER A 48 -8.39 -20.79 4.49
C SER A 48 -7.72 -20.14 5.69
N THR A 49 -8.36 -20.30 6.85
CA THR A 49 -7.60 -20.37 8.10
C THR A 49 -7.21 -21.83 8.29
N THR A 50 -5.91 -22.10 8.40
CA THR A 50 -5.25 -22.92 9.47
C THR A 50 -4.01 -23.66 8.94
N LYS A 51 -2.84 -23.03 9.18
CA LYS A 51 -1.71 -23.58 9.94
C LYS A 51 -1.00 -24.83 9.39
N SER A 52 0.20 -24.61 8.83
CA SER A 52 1.32 -25.53 9.00
C SER A 52 2.36 -24.89 9.91
N LYS A 53 2.46 -25.40 11.15
CA LYS A 53 3.63 -25.24 12.00
C LYS A 53 4.63 -26.30 11.57
N ASN A 54 5.76 -25.88 11.02
CA ASN A 54 7.01 -26.61 11.09
C ASN A 54 8.05 -25.71 11.76
N ASN A 55 8.18 -25.87 13.07
CA ASN A 55 9.29 -25.31 13.84
C ASN A 55 10.61 -25.84 13.27
N SER A 56 11.37 -24.95 12.64
CA SER A 56 12.83 -24.98 12.65
C SER A 56 13.27 -23.62 13.15
N PHE A 57 13.51 -23.53 14.46
CA PHE A 57 14.06 -22.35 15.12
C PHE A 57 15.54 -22.24 14.75
N ASN A 58 15.78 -21.79 13.53
CA ASN A 58 16.86 -20.86 13.23
C ASN A 58 16.09 -19.61 12.79
N VAL A 59 15.73 -18.73 13.74
CA VAL A 59 14.87 -17.58 13.45
C VAL A 59 15.68 -16.59 12.63
N ALA A 60 15.62 -16.77 11.31
CA ALA A 60 15.94 -15.71 10.40
C ALA A 60 15.04 -14.52 10.74
N PRO A 61 15.54 -13.27 10.62
CA PRO A 61 14.70 -12.09 10.77
C PRO A 61 13.44 -12.23 9.91
N PRO A 62 12.26 -11.81 10.41
CA PRO A 62 11.02 -11.89 9.63
C PRO A 62 11.22 -11.17 8.29
N GLY A 63 10.77 -11.81 7.21
CA GLY A 63 10.78 -11.21 5.88
C GLY A 63 9.76 -10.06 5.81
N ALA A 64 9.81 -9.28 4.74
CA ALA A 64 8.85 -8.19 4.52
C ALA A 64 7.40 -8.68 4.37
N GLU A 65 7.24 -9.91 3.93
CA GLU A 65 6.00 -10.67 3.82
C GLU A 65 5.36 -10.99 5.17
N ASP A 66 6.17 -11.12 6.23
CA ASP A 66 5.69 -11.45 7.58
C ASP A 66 5.24 -10.21 8.37
N LEU A 67 5.55 -9.02 7.88
CA LEU A 67 5.19 -7.76 8.53
C LEU A 67 3.67 -7.52 8.44
N THR A 68 3.04 -7.34 9.60
CA THR A 68 1.64 -6.92 9.68
C THR A 68 1.46 -5.49 9.17
N THR A 69 0.24 -5.14 8.79
CA THR A 69 -0.09 -3.76 8.41
C THR A 69 0.26 -2.75 9.50
N GLU A 70 -0.02 -3.09 10.77
CA GLU A 70 0.32 -2.24 11.92
C GLU A 70 1.83 -2.02 12.04
N GLN A 71 2.65 -3.07 11.87
CA GLN A 71 4.10 -2.94 11.88
C GLN A 71 4.60 -2.04 10.75
N LYS A 72 4.06 -2.20 9.54
CA LYS A 72 4.39 -1.35 8.39
C LYS A 72 4.07 0.11 8.68
N GLU A 73 2.90 0.39 9.25
CA GLU A 73 2.50 1.75 9.64
C GLU A 73 3.43 2.35 10.71
N LYS A 74 3.84 1.56 11.71
CA LYS A 74 4.79 2.03 12.72
C LYS A 74 6.18 2.27 12.14
N ILE A 75 6.64 1.47 11.17
CA ILE A 75 7.87 1.71 10.42
C ILE A 75 7.76 3.05 9.69
N GLU A 76 6.67 3.30 8.96
CA GLU A 76 6.46 4.59 8.26
C GLU A 76 6.51 5.79 9.23
N LYS A 77 5.84 5.65 10.38
CA LYS A 77 5.88 6.68 11.42
C LYS A 77 7.30 6.90 11.93
N TRP A 78 8.04 5.83 12.21
CA TRP A 78 9.43 5.93 12.66
C TRP A 78 10.33 6.61 11.62
N LEU A 79 10.18 6.28 10.33
CA LEU A 79 10.94 6.97 9.26
C LEU A 79 10.65 8.47 9.25
N THR A 80 9.36 8.82 9.38
CA THR A 80 8.91 10.22 9.40
C THR A 80 9.45 10.97 10.62
N ASP A 81 9.32 10.39 11.81
CA ASP A 81 9.78 10.99 13.07
C ASP A 81 11.30 11.22 13.09
N ASN A 82 12.06 10.36 12.39
CA ASN A 82 13.52 10.46 12.26
C ASN A 82 13.98 11.31 11.06
N ASN A 83 13.05 11.93 10.33
CA ASN A 83 13.35 12.72 9.14
C ASN A 83 14.17 11.92 8.10
N LEU A 84 13.74 10.67 7.87
CA LEU A 84 14.28 9.75 6.87
C LEU A 84 13.31 9.61 5.69
N ASN A 85 13.86 9.41 4.50
CA ASN A 85 13.06 9.17 3.30
C ASN A 85 12.36 7.79 3.36
N ARG A 86 11.54 7.51 2.35
CA ARG A 86 10.74 6.28 2.24
C ARG A 86 11.53 4.96 2.25
N TYR A 87 12.86 5.01 2.13
CA TYR A 87 13.77 3.87 2.13
C TYR A 87 14.61 3.77 3.42
N GLY A 88 14.42 4.70 4.38
CA GLY A 88 15.22 4.77 5.60
C GLY A 88 16.59 5.45 5.42
N ASP A 89 16.74 6.24 4.36
CA ASP A 89 17.92 7.06 4.08
C ASP A 89 17.70 8.52 4.47
N ALA A 90 18.77 9.32 4.50
CA ALA A 90 18.63 10.77 4.71
C ALA A 90 17.73 11.41 3.61
N MET A 91 16.95 12.44 3.96
CA MET A 91 16.00 13.07 3.04
C MET A 91 16.64 13.64 1.78
N ASP A 92 17.89 14.08 1.86
CA ASP A 92 18.69 14.65 0.77
C ASP A 92 19.44 13.59 -0.05
N THR A 93 19.19 12.30 0.21
CA THR A 93 19.81 11.20 -0.54
C THR A 93 19.35 11.21 -1.99
N PHE A 94 20.32 11.35 -2.90
CA PHE A 94 20.11 11.25 -4.33
C PHE A 94 20.57 9.89 -4.85
N TYR A 95 19.69 9.20 -5.58
CA TYR A 95 19.99 7.91 -6.20
C TYR A 95 20.34 8.14 -7.67
N THR A 96 21.62 7.96 -8.02
CA THR A 96 22.12 8.19 -9.38
C THR A 96 21.50 7.27 -10.42
N ASP A 97 20.99 6.12 -9.98
CA ASP A 97 20.54 5.00 -10.81
C ASP A 97 19.06 4.64 -10.58
N GLY A 98 18.28 5.59 -10.07
CA GLY A 98 16.84 5.41 -9.83
C GLY A 98 16.48 5.16 -8.37
N THR A 99 16.27 3.91 -7.97
CA THR A 99 15.87 3.58 -6.59
C THR A 99 16.82 2.57 -5.98
N PRO A 100 17.02 2.56 -4.65
CA PRO A 100 17.91 1.58 -4.00
C PRO A 100 17.35 0.15 -4.01
N LEU A 101 16.15 -0.04 -4.59
CA LEU A 101 15.46 -1.32 -4.63
C LEU A 101 15.86 -2.19 -5.82
N PHE A 102 16.62 -1.64 -6.79
CA PHE A 102 17.07 -2.36 -7.97
C PHE A 102 18.59 -2.47 -7.98
N ASP A 103 19.09 -3.70 -8.13
CA ASP A 103 20.50 -3.97 -8.33
C ASP A 103 20.74 -4.24 -9.82
N GLU A 104 21.38 -3.29 -10.51
CA GLU A 104 21.67 -3.39 -11.94
C GLU A 104 22.65 -4.53 -12.28
N VAL A 105 23.56 -4.86 -11.36
CA VAL A 105 24.58 -5.88 -11.60
C VAL A 105 23.93 -7.26 -11.63
N SER A 106 23.00 -7.52 -10.70
CA SER A 106 22.28 -8.79 -10.64
C SER A 106 20.95 -8.80 -11.41
N GLY A 107 20.44 -7.63 -11.81
CA GLY A 107 19.12 -7.45 -12.43
C GLY A 107 17.95 -7.75 -11.48
N LYS A 108 18.19 -7.79 -10.17
CA LYS A 108 17.19 -8.17 -9.16
C LYS A 108 16.59 -6.94 -8.49
N SER A 109 15.30 -7.03 -8.18
CA SER A 109 14.62 -6.06 -7.31
C SER A 109 14.35 -6.68 -5.95
N ILE A 110 14.41 -5.87 -4.90
CA ILE A 110 14.01 -6.23 -3.54
C ILE A 110 12.80 -5.41 -3.10
N GLU A 111 12.02 -5.95 -2.17
CA GLU A 111 10.88 -5.24 -1.62
C GLU A 111 11.36 -4.09 -0.70
N ARG A 112 10.55 -3.04 -0.56
CA ARG A 112 10.95 -1.83 0.17
C ARG A 112 11.14 -2.05 1.66
N PHE A 113 10.20 -2.72 2.33
CA PHE A 113 10.33 -3.08 3.73
C PHE A 113 11.44 -4.12 3.93
N GLU A 114 11.68 -5.01 2.97
CA GLU A 114 12.83 -5.93 3.01
C GLU A 114 14.15 -5.13 3.01
N TYR A 115 14.26 -4.12 2.13
CA TYR A 115 15.39 -3.20 2.12
C TYR A 115 15.58 -2.49 3.46
N ILE A 116 14.49 -1.96 4.05
CA ILE A 116 14.52 -1.25 5.33
C ILE A 116 14.96 -2.19 6.46
N LEU A 117 14.40 -3.40 6.54
CA LEU A 117 14.75 -4.41 7.54
C LEU A 117 16.21 -4.84 7.43
N LYS A 118 16.71 -5.04 6.20
CA LYS A 118 18.12 -5.38 5.97
C LYS A 118 19.07 -4.26 6.39
N LYS A 119 18.66 -3.00 6.18
CA LYS A 119 19.44 -1.82 6.49
C LYS A 119 19.41 -1.45 7.98
N THR A 120 18.26 -1.62 8.61
CA THR A 120 17.98 -1.28 10.00
C THR A 120 17.45 -2.53 10.72
N PRO A 121 18.31 -3.49 11.07
CA PRO A 121 17.88 -4.80 11.59
C PRO A 121 17.18 -4.70 12.95
N ASP A 122 17.39 -3.62 13.70
CA ASP A 122 16.77 -3.33 15.00
C ASP A 122 15.46 -2.53 14.88
N ILE A 123 14.95 -2.29 13.66
CA ILE A 123 13.75 -1.46 13.46
C ILE A 123 12.52 -2.03 14.17
N LEU A 124 12.40 -3.35 14.25
CA LEU A 124 11.26 -4.01 14.90
C LEU A 124 11.27 -3.84 16.41
N GLU A 125 12.46 -3.71 17.01
CA GLU A 125 12.62 -3.37 18.42
C GLU A 125 12.23 -1.90 18.63
N LYS A 126 12.72 -0.98 17.78
CA LYS A 126 12.46 0.47 17.84
C LYS A 126 10.99 0.87 17.70
N ILE A 127 10.19 0.11 16.94
CA ILE A 127 8.75 0.38 16.77
C ILE A 127 7.89 -0.33 17.84
N GLY A 128 8.50 -1.24 18.60
CA GLY A 128 7.84 -1.98 19.69
C GLY A 128 7.97 -1.30 21.05
N GLU A 129 8.93 -0.39 21.19
CA GLU A 129 9.09 0.55 22.32
C GLU A 129 8.19 1.79 22.17
#